data_AF-A0A1Y3N2A1-F1
#
_entry.id   AF-A0A1Y3N2A1-F1
#
_cell.length_a   1.000
_cell.length_b   1.000
_cell.length_c   1.000
_cell.angle_alpha   90.00
_cell.angle_beta   90.00
_cell.angle_gamma   90.00
#
_symmetry.space_group_name_H-M   'P 1'
#
loop_
_entity.id
_entity.type
_entity.pdbx_description
1 polymer ?
#
loop_
_entity_poly.entity_id
_entity_poly.type
_entity_poly.pdbx_seq_one_letter_code
_entity_poly.pdbx_strand_id
1 'polypeptide(L)'
;SGYYLVDINKSTNVGTLYKCTNTDKVYCYFPDEITRGYFKVTDNDFAKEVNYFKCDNEKCTKLSYREGSGCRYPGDLHLKDKILWVCIDNIVSLRFVEDLTRVIMKIDKDDEIFGSQANNGNYVMLNSYYNSITLSDVSMNNELNDDISDILSSTKIYEYVNNKKRWYALARCNGYCNNILTSTEYSCDKDSKVGIAFYDKNESSFKFCFKFEGWYSTKKINKLENNDIYYLLNYKYTNDYTLYLIDKSKNIISESKIIGWIWAPIHNKKDSDSPITHTNTMLNCENSWTYECSPLSSSSSVVGYWIKKVSNSLNNLYYCNGILDCHDSLEYNGYFISNDDDYIRCTSSYCEYIDVETINEVPSCLKYNYKIIHSQISTSIFSYIHYNYYCINENLIKISGREYYPVSGVNALKTDYPLIVLGNDTILIEVNNYSIKQITTDLNGICIDKWNEKNDCSANEYTKYICLDKSKGCKIEKVTLTTTTTNVPYSISTRTSTGLSTNVFSSISKSVSTTTGKSHPTSTTTTTTTTTKTTTTTTTTNTTTKTTTTTTTTTTTTTTTTTTTTTTTTTTTTTTITTTKSTTTSTTTSNPTTIKGIDDSDLNSSIDNSSDAFNSLPTKNNEN
;
A
#
# COMPACT_ATOMS: atom_id res chain seq x y z
N SER A 1 -5.67 -42.14 -13.55
CA SER A 1 -5.84 -40.90 -14.34
C SER A 1 -5.06 -39.79 -13.68
N GLY A 2 -4.32 -38.98 -14.43
CA GLY A 2 -3.52 -37.90 -13.85
C GLY A 2 -2.68 -37.13 -14.85
N TYR A 3 -1.80 -36.27 -14.34
CA TYR A 3 -0.84 -35.50 -15.12
C TYR A 3 0.56 -36.12 -15.00
N TYR A 4 1.31 -36.10 -16.11
CA TYR A 4 2.62 -36.73 -16.24
C TYR A 4 3.56 -35.78 -16.98
N LEU A 5 4.81 -35.75 -16.54
CA LEU A 5 5.88 -35.02 -17.20
C LEU A 5 6.86 -36.04 -17.80
N VAL A 6 7.00 -36.06 -19.12
CA VAL A 6 7.85 -37.01 -19.86
C VAL A 6 8.89 -36.26 -20.69
N ASP A 7 9.79 -37.00 -21.37
CA ASP A 7 10.85 -36.43 -22.22
C ASP A 7 11.71 -35.38 -21.51
N ILE A 8 11.98 -35.61 -20.22
CA ILE A 8 12.62 -34.63 -19.35
C ILE A 8 14.07 -34.45 -19.76
N ASN A 9 14.42 -33.23 -20.15
CA ASN A 9 15.80 -32.84 -20.36
C ASN A 9 16.53 -32.81 -19.02
N LYS A 10 17.48 -33.74 -18.82
CA LYS A 10 18.23 -33.91 -17.57
C LYS A 10 18.97 -32.67 -17.10
N SER A 11 19.34 -31.75 -18.00
CA SER A 11 20.09 -30.53 -17.68
C SER A 11 19.18 -29.39 -17.21
N THR A 12 17.98 -29.26 -17.77
CA THR A 12 17.06 -28.15 -17.48
C THR A 12 15.90 -28.56 -16.59
N ASN A 13 15.69 -29.87 -16.37
CA ASN A 13 14.50 -30.45 -15.75
C ASN A 13 13.18 -30.12 -16.46
N VAL A 14 13.24 -29.58 -17.68
CA VAL A 14 12.06 -29.27 -18.49
C VAL A 14 11.62 -30.53 -19.23
N GLY A 15 10.31 -30.79 -19.25
CA GLY A 15 9.71 -31.91 -19.98
C GLY A 15 8.37 -31.54 -20.59
N THR A 16 7.76 -32.54 -21.21
CA THR A 16 6.49 -32.45 -21.93
C THR A 16 5.33 -32.91 -21.05
N LEU A 17 4.29 -32.09 -20.94
CA LEU A 17 3.10 -32.39 -20.15
C LEU A 17 2.12 -33.28 -20.92
N TYR A 18 1.70 -34.38 -20.30
CA TYR A 18 0.60 -35.21 -20.75
C TYR A 18 -0.47 -35.34 -19.65
N LYS A 19 -1.72 -35.38 -20.07
CA LYS A 19 -2.85 -35.77 -19.23
C LYS A 19 -3.31 -37.15 -19.66
N CYS A 20 -3.34 -38.10 -18.72
CA CYS A 20 -3.76 -39.47 -18.99
C CYS A 20 -5.05 -39.80 -18.24
N THR A 21 -5.99 -40.45 -18.92
CA THR A 21 -7.21 -41.01 -18.35
C THR A 21 -7.15 -42.53 -18.39
N ASN A 22 -7.70 -43.19 -17.37
CA ASN A 22 -7.79 -44.64 -17.26
C ASN A 22 -9.25 -45.00 -16.94
N THR A 23 -10.07 -45.18 -17.98
CA THR A 23 -11.46 -45.65 -17.86
C THR A 23 -11.53 -47.15 -18.18
N ASP A 24 -11.01 -47.56 -19.34
CA ASP A 24 -10.88 -48.98 -19.77
C ASP A 24 -9.52 -49.30 -20.42
N LYS A 25 -8.90 -48.28 -21.04
CA LYS A 25 -7.53 -48.29 -21.57
C LYS A 25 -6.88 -46.96 -21.18
N VAL A 26 -5.56 -46.98 -21.01
CA VAL A 26 -4.81 -45.75 -20.74
C VAL A 26 -4.76 -44.93 -22.03
N TYR A 27 -5.35 -43.74 -21.98
CA TYR A 27 -5.29 -42.76 -23.06
C TYR A 27 -4.60 -41.50 -22.56
N CYS A 28 -3.49 -41.12 -23.19
CA CYS A 28 -2.72 -39.93 -22.85
C CYS A 28 -2.77 -38.94 -24.01
N TYR A 29 -3.00 -37.67 -23.69
CA TYR A 29 -3.07 -36.60 -24.67
C TYR A 29 -2.40 -35.35 -24.14
N PHE A 30 -2.02 -34.47 -25.07
CA PHE A 30 -1.56 -33.13 -24.75
C PHE A 30 -2.77 -32.30 -24.33
N PRO A 31 -2.77 -31.68 -23.15
CA PRO A 31 -3.82 -30.72 -22.83
C PRO A 31 -3.78 -29.56 -23.84
N ASP A 32 -4.95 -29.15 -24.34
CA ASP A 32 -5.10 -28.15 -25.41
C ASP A 32 -4.48 -26.79 -25.04
N GLU A 33 -4.36 -26.51 -23.74
CA GLU A 33 -3.60 -25.40 -23.18
C GLU A 33 -2.70 -25.92 -22.06
N ILE A 34 -1.43 -25.48 -22.03
CA ILE A 34 -0.54 -25.76 -20.91
C ILE A 34 -1.07 -24.99 -19.71
N THR A 35 -1.80 -25.66 -18.84
CA THR A 35 -2.40 -25.03 -17.67
C THR A 35 -1.33 -24.61 -16.68
N ARG A 36 -1.27 -23.32 -16.34
CA ARG A 36 -0.47 -22.80 -15.22
C ARG A 36 -0.83 -23.50 -13.91
N GLY A 37 0.19 -24.06 -13.26
CA GLY A 37 0.02 -24.61 -11.92
C GLY A 37 1.01 -25.69 -11.52
N TYR A 38 0.70 -26.31 -10.39
CA TYR A 38 1.46 -27.39 -9.78
C TYR A 38 0.74 -28.72 -9.99
N PHE A 39 1.49 -29.78 -10.28
CA PHE A 39 0.95 -31.08 -10.60
C PHE A 39 1.65 -32.17 -9.82
N LYS A 40 0.90 -33.22 -9.50
CA LYS A 40 1.36 -34.42 -8.81
C LYS A 40 1.14 -35.64 -9.69
N VAL A 41 2.19 -36.43 -9.88
CA VAL A 41 2.10 -37.72 -10.56
C VAL A 41 1.40 -38.72 -9.64
N THR A 42 0.38 -39.39 -10.18
CA THR A 42 -0.51 -40.28 -9.41
C THR A 42 -0.15 -41.75 -9.55
N ASP A 43 0.66 -42.08 -10.56
CA ASP A 43 1.17 -43.42 -10.78
C ASP A 43 2.43 -43.64 -9.94
N ASN A 44 2.42 -44.70 -9.12
CA ASN A 44 3.51 -44.96 -8.18
C ASN A 44 4.84 -45.32 -8.86
N ASP A 45 4.82 -45.88 -10.07
CA ASP A 45 6.04 -46.22 -10.79
C ASP A 45 6.65 -44.99 -11.44
N PHE A 46 5.85 -44.12 -12.05
CA PHE A 46 6.33 -42.83 -12.57
C PHE A 46 6.71 -41.84 -11.47
N ALA A 47 6.02 -41.88 -10.31
CA ALA A 47 6.30 -40.99 -9.19
C ALA A 47 7.71 -41.17 -8.61
N LYS A 48 8.37 -42.32 -8.86
CA LYS A 48 9.78 -42.57 -8.50
C LYS A 48 10.73 -41.66 -9.27
N GLU A 49 10.40 -41.34 -10.52
CA GLU A 49 11.21 -40.45 -11.35
C GLU A 49 10.78 -39.00 -11.19
N VAL A 50 9.47 -38.73 -11.17
CA VAL A 50 8.89 -37.39 -11.05
C VAL A 50 7.68 -37.45 -10.13
N ASN A 51 7.82 -36.95 -8.91
CA ASN A 51 6.67 -36.87 -7.99
C ASN A 51 5.83 -35.61 -8.24
N TYR A 52 6.50 -34.46 -8.36
CA TYR A 52 5.87 -33.16 -8.56
C TYR A 52 6.55 -32.36 -9.67
N PHE A 53 5.76 -31.53 -10.36
CA PHE A 53 6.27 -30.60 -11.36
C PHE A 53 5.37 -29.35 -11.45
N LYS A 54 5.88 -28.31 -12.10
CA LYS A 54 5.20 -27.02 -12.26
C LYS A 54 5.15 -26.59 -13.72
N CYS A 55 4.11 -25.89 -14.16
CA CYS A 55 3.97 -25.37 -15.53
C CYS A 55 3.60 -23.88 -15.52
N ASP A 56 4.23 -23.07 -16.36
CA ASP A 56 4.10 -21.59 -16.41
C ASP A 56 3.38 -21.05 -17.67
N ASN A 57 2.62 -21.91 -18.36
CA ASN A 57 2.05 -21.78 -19.72
C ASN A 57 3.04 -22.01 -20.87
N GLU A 58 4.35 -21.84 -20.66
CA GLU A 58 5.34 -22.04 -21.74
C GLU A 58 6.04 -23.39 -21.61
N LYS A 59 6.41 -23.77 -20.38
CA LYS A 59 7.19 -24.97 -20.10
C LYS A 59 6.75 -25.62 -18.80
N CYS A 60 6.95 -26.92 -18.73
CA CYS A 60 6.77 -27.69 -17.50
C CYS A 60 8.10 -28.17 -16.98
N THR A 61 8.39 -27.86 -15.72
CA THR A 61 9.68 -28.15 -15.08
C THR A 61 9.46 -29.09 -13.88
N LYS A 62 10.21 -30.19 -13.85
CA LYS A 62 10.30 -31.09 -12.70
C LYS A 62 10.78 -30.31 -11.48
N LEU A 63 10.07 -30.43 -10.37
CA LEU A 63 10.43 -29.75 -9.14
C LEU A 63 11.49 -30.55 -8.38
N SER A 64 12.65 -29.95 -8.17
CA SER A 64 13.65 -30.41 -7.20
C SER A 64 13.44 -29.65 -5.89
N TYR A 65 12.92 -30.30 -4.87
CA TYR A 65 12.69 -29.67 -3.57
C TYR A 65 13.76 -30.07 -2.56
N ARG A 66 14.07 -29.16 -1.63
CA ARG A 66 14.77 -29.46 -0.38
C ARG A 66 13.75 -29.39 0.75
N GLU A 67 13.84 -30.29 1.72
CA GLU A 67 13.05 -30.16 2.96
C GLU A 67 13.39 -28.80 3.58
N GLY A 68 12.37 -27.95 3.75
CA GLY A 68 12.52 -26.54 4.04
C GLY A 68 11.52 -26.06 5.08
N SER A 69 11.88 -24.96 5.74
CA SER A 69 11.16 -24.37 6.87
C SER A 69 9.94 -23.55 6.43
N GLY A 70 8.81 -24.22 6.17
CA GLY A 70 7.48 -23.58 6.06
C GLY A 70 7.29 -22.53 4.95
N CYS A 71 6.19 -21.79 5.04
CA CYS A 71 5.84 -20.73 4.09
C CYS A 71 6.58 -19.43 4.38
N ARG A 72 7.18 -18.83 3.33
CA ARG A 72 7.78 -17.49 3.43
C ARG A 72 6.95 -16.47 2.65
N TYR A 73 6.50 -16.83 1.45
CA TYR A 73 5.70 -15.98 0.58
C TYR A 73 4.54 -16.77 -0.07
N PRO A 74 3.45 -16.11 -0.50
CA PRO A 74 2.48 -16.71 -1.42
C PRO A 74 3.17 -17.35 -2.64
N GLY A 75 2.63 -18.46 -3.11
CA GLY A 75 3.19 -19.23 -4.23
C GLY A 75 4.41 -20.10 -3.92
N ASP A 76 5.07 -19.90 -2.76
CA ASP A 76 6.20 -20.74 -2.34
C ASP A 76 5.78 -22.20 -2.17
N LEU A 77 6.75 -23.09 -2.38
CA LEU A 77 6.58 -24.52 -2.16
C LEU A 77 7.34 -24.96 -0.91
N HIS A 78 6.72 -25.77 -0.08
CA HIS A 78 7.42 -26.49 0.97
C HIS A 78 6.90 -27.92 1.09
N LEU A 79 7.74 -28.83 1.60
CA LEU A 79 7.30 -30.17 1.96
C LEU A 79 7.14 -30.29 3.45
N LYS A 80 6.01 -30.88 3.83
CA LYS A 80 5.71 -31.28 5.19
C LYS A 80 5.16 -32.70 5.14
N ASP A 81 5.79 -33.61 5.87
CA ASP A 81 5.44 -35.04 5.91
C ASP A 81 5.45 -35.70 4.52
N LYS A 82 6.43 -35.33 3.67
CA LYS A 82 6.56 -35.78 2.26
C LYS A 82 5.39 -35.38 1.35
N ILE A 83 4.53 -34.48 1.79
CA ILE A 83 3.45 -33.88 1.00
C ILE A 83 3.91 -32.50 0.56
N LEU A 84 3.75 -32.18 -0.72
CA LEU A 84 3.97 -30.83 -1.25
C LEU A 84 2.81 -29.91 -0.87
N TRP A 85 3.15 -28.77 -0.31
CA TRP A 85 2.26 -27.68 0.04
C TRP A 85 2.64 -26.43 -0.74
N VAL A 86 1.63 -25.72 -1.23
CA VAL A 86 1.73 -24.42 -1.88
C VAL A 86 1.31 -23.37 -0.87
N CYS A 87 2.17 -22.39 -0.62
CA CYS A 87 1.86 -21.30 0.28
C CYS A 87 0.83 -20.37 -0.34
N ILE A 88 -0.24 -20.11 0.40
CA ILE A 88 -1.28 -19.15 0.02
C ILE A 88 -0.96 -17.79 0.60
N ASP A 89 -0.42 -17.79 1.82
CA ASP A 89 0.23 -16.66 2.46
C ASP A 89 1.41 -17.18 3.32
N ASN A 90 1.92 -16.37 4.25
CA ASN A 90 3.04 -16.74 5.13
C ASN A 90 2.66 -17.74 6.24
N ILE A 91 1.38 -18.05 6.43
CA ILE A 91 0.84 -18.91 7.50
C ILE A 91 0.05 -20.08 6.92
N VAL A 92 -0.75 -19.83 5.89
CA VAL A 92 -1.70 -20.74 5.26
C VAL A 92 -1.05 -21.37 4.04
N SER A 93 -1.22 -22.69 3.93
CA SER A 93 -0.78 -23.46 2.78
C SER A 93 -1.84 -24.43 2.32
N LEU A 94 -1.78 -24.74 1.03
CA LEU A 94 -2.69 -25.57 0.29
C LEU A 94 -1.96 -26.82 -0.18
N ARG A 95 -2.50 -27.98 0.16
CA ARG A 95 -2.06 -29.27 -0.38
C ARG A 95 -3.02 -29.76 -1.45
N PHE A 96 -2.58 -30.77 -2.21
CA PHE A 96 -3.46 -31.60 -3.02
C PHE A 96 -4.49 -32.30 -2.11
N VAL A 97 -5.76 -32.28 -2.51
CA VAL A 97 -6.92 -32.78 -1.75
C VAL A 97 -7.75 -33.70 -2.62
N GLU A 98 -8.44 -34.69 -2.04
CA GLU A 98 -9.25 -35.65 -2.81
C GLU A 98 -10.41 -34.95 -3.56
N ASP A 99 -11.09 -34.03 -2.86
CA ASP A 99 -12.18 -33.24 -3.41
C ASP A 99 -11.72 -31.87 -3.90
N LEU A 100 -12.41 -31.34 -4.91
CA LEU A 100 -12.13 -30.01 -5.45
C LEU A 100 -12.28 -28.95 -4.36
N THR A 101 -11.17 -28.32 -4.00
CA THR A 101 -11.13 -27.18 -3.06
C THR A 101 -10.74 -25.92 -3.81
N ARG A 102 -11.51 -24.85 -3.63
CA ARG A 102 -11.20 -23.54 -4.21
C ARG A 102 -10.65 -22.62 -3.13
N VAL A 103 -9.51 -21.98 -3.39
CA VAL A 103 -8.85 -21.06 -2.45
C VAL A 103 -8.50 -19.77 -3.16
N ILE A 104 -8.60 -18.64 -2.47
CA ILE A 104 -8.17 -17.35 -2.99
C ILE A 104 -6.76 -17.09 -2.48
N MET A 105 -5.84 -16.75 -3.38
CA MET A 105 -4.45 -16.43 -3.08
C MET A 105 -4.14 -15.01 -3.55
N LYS A 106 -3.42 -14.23 -2.74
CA LYS A 106 -2.90 -12.93 -3.14
C LYS A 106 -1.58 -13.13 -3.87
N ILE A 107 -1.41 -12.52 -5.04
CA ILE A 107 -0.15 -12.56 -5.79
C ILE A 107 0.66 -11.33 -5.41
N ASP A 108 1.81 -11.54 -4.78
CA ASP A 108 2.66 -10.44 -4.31
C ASP A 108 3.92 -10.26 -5.18
N LYS A 109 4.22 -11.17 -6.12
CA LYS A 109 5.41 -11.08 -6.99
C LYS A 109 5.17 -11.49 -8.45
N ASP A 110 5.89 -10.82 -9.36
CA ASP A 110 5.88 -11.08 -10.81
C ASP A 110 6.36 -12.49 -11.20
N ASP A 111 7.20 -13.12 -10.36
CA ASP A 111 7.83 -14.43 -10.63
C ASP A 111 7.02 -15.63 -10.09
N GLU A 112 5.80 -15.41 -9.61
CA GLU A 112 4.93 -16.49 -9.16
C GLU A 112 4.31 -17.24 -10.35
N ILE A 113 4.19 -18.57 -10.25
CA ILE A 113 3.57 -19.41 -11.29
C ILE A 113 2.13 -19.01 -11.61
N PHE A 114 1.46 -18.39 -10.62
CA PHE A 114 0.09 -17.90 -10.71
C PHE A 114 0.05 -16.39 -11.03
N GLY A 115 1.19 -15.72 -10.99
CA GLY A 115 1.37 -14.32 -11.33
C GLY A 115 1.41 -14.06 -12.84
N SER A 116 0.96 -12.88 -13.22
CA SER A 116 1.33 -12.26 -14.48
C SER A 116 1.74 -10.82 -14.17
N GLN A 117 2.57 -10.19 -15.00
CA GLN A 117 2.94 -8.78 -14.82
C GLN A 117 1.72 -7.83 -14.75
N ALA A 118 0.58 -8.25 -15.31
CA ALA A 118 -0.68 -7.50 -15.24
C ALA A 118 -1.44 -7.67 -13.91
N ASN A 119 -1.05 -8.63 -13.07
CA ASN A 119 -1.80 -9.07 -11.89
C ASN A 119 -1.07 -8.89 -10.55
N ASN A 120 0.06 -8.19 -10.49
CA ASN A 120 0.72 -7.90 -9.22
C ASN A 120 -0.21 -7.13 -8.28
N GLY A 121 -0.43 -7.67 -7.08
CA GLY A 121 -1.35 -7.12 -6.08
C GLY A 121 -2.80 -7.61 -6.20
N ASN A 122 -3.14 -8.42 -7.21
CA ASN A 122 -4.46 -9.01 -7.37
C ASN A 122 -4.58 -10.37 -6.67
N TYR A 123 -5.82 -10.76 -6.39
CA TYR A 123 -6.17 -12.09 -5.90
C TYR A 123 -6.50 -13.01 -7.07
N VAL A 124 -6.03 -14.26 -7.02
CA VAL A 124 -6.42 -15.34 -7.94
C VAL A 124 -7.13 -16.45 -7.20
N MET A 125 -8.04 -17.11 -7.90
CA MET A 125 -8.68 -18.33 -7.42
C MET A 125 -7.89 -19.55 -7.89
N LEU A 126 -7.51 -20.40 -6.96
CA LEU A 126 -6.84 -21.66 -7.22
C LEU A 126 -7.83 -22.81 -7.05
N ASN A 127 -7.79 -23.77 -7.98
CA ASN A 127 -8.44 -25.06 -7.85
C ASN A 127 -7.40 -26.08 -7.37
N SER A 128 -7.58 -26.61 -6.16
CA SER A 128 -6.81 -27.75 -5.66
C SER A 128 -7.62 -29.03 -5.82
N TYR A 129 -6.97 -30.04 -6.40
CA TYR A 129 -7.47 -31.38 -6.61
C TYR A 129 -6.37 -32.39 -6.30
N TYR A 130 -6.66 -33.70 -6.35
CA TYR A 130 -5.73 -34.69 -5.81
C TYR A 130 -4.42 -34.81 -6.61
N ASN A 131 -4.42 -34.29 -7.84
CA ASN A 131 -3.30 -34.35 -8.78
C ASN A 131 -2.90 -32.99 -9.38
N SER A 132 -3.60 -31.90 -9.06
CA SER A 132 -3.32 -30.58 -9.63
C SER A 132 -3.74 -29.44 -8.70
N ILE A 133 -2.94 -28.39 -8.64
CA ILE A 133 -3.28 -27.07 -8.11
C ILE A 133 -3.11 -26.08 -9.25
N THR A 134 -4.21 -25.58 -9.81
CA THR A 134 -4.22 -24.79 -11.05
C THR A 134 -4.97 -23.49 -10.86
N LEU A 135 -4.72 -22.50 -11.72
CA LEU A 135 -5.59 -21.33 -11.79
C LEU A 135 -7.00 -21.79 -12.15
N SER A 136 -7.98 -21.33 -11.37
CA SER A 136 -9.36 -21.45 -11.78
C SER A 136 -9.64 -20.35 -12.78
N ASP A 137 -9.83 -20.73 -14.04
CA ASP A 137 -10.42 -19.81 -15.00
C ASP A 137 -11.91 -19.63 -14.63
N VAL A 138 -12.18 -18.57 -13.87
CA VAL A 138 -13.55 -18.12 -13.59
C VAL A 138 -14.30 -17.81 -14.90
N SER A 139 -13.53 -17.58 -15.96
CA SER A 139 -13.79 -17.53 -17.40
C SER A 139 -14.59 -18.56 -18.15
N MET A 140 -14.66 -19.78 -17.62
CA MET A 140 -15.00 -20.97 -18.41
C MET A 140 -15.88 -21.96 -17.67
N ASN A 141 -16.11 -21.76 -16.38
CA ASN A 141 -17.02 -22.60 -15.64
C ASN A 141 -18.44 -22.16 -15.95
N ASN A 142 -19.19 -22.80 -16.85
CA ASN A 142 -20.54 -22.35 -17.24
C ASN A 142 -21.53 -22.22 -16.05
N GLU A 143 -21.26 -22.84 -14.89
CA GLU A 143 -21.98 -22.55 -13.63
C GLU A 143 -21.65 -21.17 -13.00
N LEU A 144 -20.54 -20.56 -13.40
CA LEU A 144 -20.07 -19.20 -13.10
C LEU A 144 -20.06 -18.27 -14.33
N ASN A 145 -20.17 -18.79 -15.55
CA ASN A 145 -19.79 -18.07 -16.76
C ASN A 145 -20.97 -17.65 -17.63
N ASP A 146 -22.14 -18.27 -17.44
CA ASP A 146 -23.37 -17.77 -18.05
C ASP A 146 -23.96 -16.56 -17.28
N ASP A 147 -23.36 -16.12 -16.17
CA ASP A 147 -24.00 -15.10 -15.31
C ASP A 147 -23.05 -14.31 -14.39
N ILE A 148 -21.86 -13.88 -14.84
CA ILE A 148 -20.96 -13.08 -13.99
C ILE A 148 -20.29 -11.85 -14.66
N SER A 149 -20.05 -11.80 -15.97
CA SER A 149 -19.39 -10.62 -16.57
C SER A 149 -20.27 -9.36 -16.56
N ASP A 150 -21.57 -9.50 -16.80
CA ASP A 150 -22.54 -8.39 -16.64
C ASP A 150 -23.03 -8.28 -15.19
N ILE A 151 -22.90 -9.35 -14.39
CA ILE A 151 -23.34 -9.46 -13.00
C ILE A 151 -22.32 -8.95 -11.98
N LEU A 152 -21.03 -8.81 -12.30
CA LEU A 152 -20.10 -8.08 -11.44
C LEU A 152 -20.42 -6.57 -11.39
N SER A 153 -21.24 -6.07 -12.33
CA SER A 153 -21.82 -4.73 -12.26
C SER A 153 -23.14 -4.65 -11.47
N SER A 154 -23.72 -5.79 -11.06
CA SER A 154 -25.05 -5.85 -10.44
C SER A 154 -25.35 -7.05 -9.54
N THR A 155 -24.37 -7.65 -8.85
CA THR A 155 -24.55 -8.98 -8.25
C THR A 155 -25.78 -9.03 -7.33
N LYS A 156 -26.58 -10.09 -7.48
CA LYS A 156 -27.74 -10.39 -6.65
C LYS A 156 -27.53 -11.72 -5.93
N ILE A 157 -28.12 -11.76 -4.74
CA ILE A 157 -28.63 -12.91 -4.01
C ILE A 157 -29.13 -14.02 -4.95
N TYR A 158 -28.80 -15.29 -4.65
CA TYR A 158 -29.24 -16.47 -5.41
C TYR A 158 -30.76 -16.47 -5.67
N GLU A 159 -31.13 -16.56 -6.95
CA GLU A 159 -32.50 -16.72 -7.44
C GLU A 159 -32.75 -18.19 -7.80
N TYR A 160 -33.57 -18.89 -7.00
CA TYR A 160 -34.12 -20.19 -7.40
C TYR A 160 -35.39 -19.95 -8.23
N VAL A 161 -35.30 -20.08 -9.56
CA VAL A 161 -36.46 -20.00 -10.47
C VAL A 161 -37.06 -21.40 -10.64
N ASN A 162 -37.98 -21.75 -9.74
CA ASN A 162 -39.00 -22.75 -10.07
C ASN A 162 -40.22 -21.99 -10.57
N ASN A 163 -40.82 -22.44 -11.67
CA ASN A 163 -41.65 -21.73 -12.65
C ASN A 163 -42.84 -20.86 -12.16
N LYS A 164 -42.99 -20.55 -10.87
CA LYS A 164 -44.04 -19.67 -10.32
C LYS A 164 -43.64 -18.71 -9.18
N LYS A 165 -42.44 -18.72 -8.58
CA LYS A 165 -42.03 -17.76 -7.52
C LYS A 165 -40.52 -17.53 -7.43
N ARG A 166 -40.09 -16.26 -7.34
CA ARG A 166 -38.71 -15.86 -7.04
C ARG A 166 -38.42 -15.95 -5.54
N TRP A 167 -37.35 -16.64 -5.14
CA TRP A 167 -36.88 -16.69 -3.76
C TRP A 167 -35.42 -16.22 -3.69
N TYR A 168 -35.11 -15.45 -2.66
CA TYR A 168 -33.77 -15.00 -2.31
C TYR A 168 -33.21 -15.91 -1.21
N ALA A 169 -32.03 -16.49 -1.43
CA ALA A 169 -31.37 -17.40 -0.48
C ALA A 169 -30.11 -16.75 0.12
N LEU A 170 -30.05 -16.70 1.46
CA LEU A 170 -28.84 -16.31 2.19
C LEU A 170 -28.08 -17.57 2.61
N ALA A 171 -26.81 -17.67 2.23
CA ALA A 171 -25.93 -18.73 2.70
C ALA A 171 -24.95 -18.18 3.75
N ARG A 172 -24.79 -18.87 4.88
CA ARG A 172 -23.68 -18.64 5.80
C ARG A 172 -22.56 -19.63 5.50
N CYS A 173 -21.35 -19.11 5.25
CA CYS A 173 -20.19 -19.93 4.93
C CYS A 173 -19.14 -19.81 6.05
N ASN A 174 -18.87 -20.93 6.72
CA ASN A 174 -17.78 -21.04 7.71
C ASN A 174 -16.79 -22.09 7.19
N GLY A 175 -16.07 -21.78 6.11
CA GLY A 175 -15.20 -22.73 5.38
C GLY A 175 -15.96 -23.66 4.41
N TYR A 176 -17.22 -23.98 4.70
CA TYR A 176 -18.16 -24.65 3.79
C TYR A 176 -19.53 -23.94 3.85
N CYS A 177 -20.20 -23.79 2.71
CA CYS A 177 -21.49 -23.10 2.59
C CYS A 177 -22.64 -24.09 2.74
N ASN A 178 -22.93 -24.51 3.98
CA ASN A 178 -23.80 -25.67 4.20
C ASN A 178 -25.28 -25.34 4.48
N ASN A 179 -25.66 -24.07 4.67
CA ASN A 179 -27.03 -23.75 5.06
C ASN A 179 -27.57 -22.49 4.37
N ILE A 180 -28.64 -22.67 3.59
CA ILE A 180 -29.52 -21.57 3.16
C ILE A 180 -30.43 -21.23 4.34
N LEU A 181 -30.28 -20.04 4.90
CA LEU A 181 -31.21 -19.49 5.89
C LEU A 181 -32.48 -19.04 5.14
N THR A 182 -33.50 -19.90 5.11
CA THR A 182 -34.79 -19.62 4.44
C THR A 182 -35.85 -19.03 5.38
N SER A 183 -35.54 -18.73 6.66
CA SER A 183 -36.59 -18.29 7.59
C SER A 183 -37.15 -16.92 7.20
N THR A 184 -38.47 -16.89 7.03
CA THR A 184 -39.22 -15.72 6.55
C THR A 184 -39.41 -14.63 7.60
N GLU A 185 -39.09 -14.94 8.86
CA GLU A 185 -39.09 -14.01 9.98
C GLU A 185 -37.73 -14.10 10.66
N TYR A 186 -36.95 -13.03 10.56
CA TYR A 186 -35.68 -12.90 11.25
C TYR A 186 -35.74 -11.65 12.11
N SER A 187 -35.79 -11.82 13.44
CA SER A 187 -35.67 -10.74 14.41
C SER A 187 -34.23 -10.63 14.91
N CYS A 188 -33.75 -9.39 15.02
CA CYS A 188 -32.51 -9.07 15.71
C CYS A 188 -32.85 -8.71 17.14
N ASP A 189 -32.98 -9.72 18.00
CA ASP A 189 -33.52 -9.58 19.37
C ASP A 189 -32.73 -10.36 20.44
N LYS A 190 -31.67 -11.07 20.04
CA LYS A 190 -30.85 -11.89 20.93
C LYS A 190 -29.42 -12.07 20.41
N ASP A 191 -28.49 -12.37 21.31
CA ASP A 191 -27.06 -12.48 21.02
C ASP A 191 -26.72 -13.49 19.92
N SER A 192 -27.41 -14.63 19.89
CA SER A 192 -27.22 -15.65 18.83
C SER A 192 -27.53 -15.16 17.41
N LYS A 193 -28.16 -13.99 17.27
CA LYS A 193 -28.56 -13.39 15.99
C LYS A 193 -27.62 -12.28 15.52
N VAL A 194 -26.75 -11.81 16.41
CA VAL A 194 -25.78 -10.74 16.16
C VAL A 194 -24.71 -11.23 15.18
N GLY A 195 -24.27 -10.36 14.26
CA GLY A 195 -23.30 -10.71 13.23
C GLY A 195 -23.89 -11.45 12.03
N ILE A 196 -25.21 -11.67 12.02
CA ILE A 196 -25.89 -12.39 10.95
C ILE A 196 -26.63 -11.38 10.06
N ALA A 197 -26.35 -11.46 8.76
CA ALA A 197 -27.10 -10.77 7.74
C ALA A 197 -28.43 -11.46 7.47
N PHE A 198 -29.44 -10.76 6.98
CA PHE A 198 -30.71 -11.33 6.57
C PHE A 198 -31.43 -10.42 5.56
N TYR A 199 -32.35 -10.99 4.78
CA TYR A 199 -33.19 -10.21 3.86
C TYR A 199 -34.54 -9.91 4.50
N ASP A 200 -34.83 -8.64 4.76
CA ASP A 200 -36.13 -8.19 5.25
C ASP A 200 -37.10 -8.05 4.07
N LYS A 201 -38.10 -8.94 4.04
CA LYS A 201 -39.10 -8.99 2.97
C LYS A 201 -40.02 -7.77 2.98
N ASN A 202 -40.33 -7.22 4.15
CA ASN A 202 -41.28 -6.10 4.29
C ASN A 202 -40.67 -4.83 3.72
N GLU A 203 -39.39 -4.60 3.99
CA GLU A 203 -38.66 -3.45 3.47
C GLU A 203 -37.95 -3.72 2.13
N SER A 204 -38.02 -4.95 1.64
CA SER A 204 -37.27 -5.42 0.47
C SER A 204 -35.80 -5.01 0.51
N SER A 205 -35.14 -5.27 1.65
CA SER A 205 -33.78 -4.82 1.88
C SER A 205 -32.92 -5.82 2.63
N PHE A 206 -31.63 -5.84 2.31
CA PHE A 206 -30.64 -6.61 3.03
C PHE A 206 -30.27 -5.87 4.31
N LYS A 207 -30.36 -6.54 5.45
CA LYS A 207 -30.10 -6.00 6.77
C LYS A 207 -29.03 -6.81 7.48
N PHE A 208 -28.30 -6.15 8.36
CA PHE A 208 -27.32 -6.78 9.24
C PHE A 208 -27.74 -6.60 10.69
N CYS A 209 -27.80 -7.69 11.45
CA CYS A 209 -28.08 -7.64 12.88
C CYS A 209 -26.81 -7.33 13.65
N PHE A 210 -26.82 -6.24 14.40
CA PHE A 210 -25.72 -5.85 15.26
C PHE A 210 -26.22 -5.56 16.68
N LYS A 211 -25.34 -5.74 17.65
CA LYS A 211 -25.58 -5.36 19.03
C LYS A 211 -24.90 -4.03 19.31
N PHE A 212 -25.49 -3.23 20.18
CA PHE A 212 -24.90 -2.01 20.71
C PHE A 212 -25.31 -1.84 22.17
N GLU A 213 -24.36 -1.88 23.11
CA GLU A 213 -24.59 -1.64 24.55
C GLU A 213 -25.76 -2.42 25.16
N GLY A 214 -25.95 -3.68 24.73
CA GLY A 214 -27.06 -4.53 25.21
C GLY A 214 -28.35 -4.45 24.38
N TRP A 215 -28.45 -3.49 23.45
CA TRP A 215 -29.57 -3.34 22.52
C TRP A 215 -29.26 -4.03 21.19
N TYR A 216 -30.30 -4.59 20.57
CA TYR A 216 -30.19 -5.18 19.24
C TYR A 216 -30.78 -4.22 18.22
N SER A 217 -30.09 -4.06 17.10
CA SER A 217 -30.55 -3.20 16.01
C SER A 217 -30.19 -3.81 14.67
N THR A 218 -30.92 -3.37 13.64
CA THR A 218 -30.73 -3.83 12.27
C THR A 218 -30.25 -2.67 11.43
N LYS A 219 -29.15 -2.85 10.69
CA LYS A 219 -28.64 -1.83 9.78
C LYS A 219 -28.97 -2.26 8.36
N LYS A 220 -29.74 -1.44 7.65
CA LYS A 220 -29.98 -1.63 6.23
C LYS A 220 -28.66 -1.40 5.47
N ILE A 221 -28.31 -2.35 4.62
CA ILE A 221 -27.15 -2.27 3.74
C ILE A 221 -27.62 -1.61 2.45
N ASN A 222 -27.50 -0.27 2.42
CA ASN A 222 -27.89 0.51 1.25
C ASN A 222 -26.88 0.38 0.10
N LYS A 223 -27.36 0.46 -1.14
CA LYS A 223 -26.50 0.67 -2.31
C LYS A 223 -25.76 2.01 -2.09
N LEU A 224 -24.43 1.98 -2.18
CA LEU A 224 -23.59 3.17 -2.04
C LEU A 224 -23.16 3.55 -3.45
N GLU A 225 -22.97 4.85 -3.67
CA GLU A 225 -22.58 5.41 -4.97
C GLU A 225 -21.07 5.26 -5.24
N ASN A 226 -20.26 4.89 -4.23
CA ASN A 226 -18.80 4.81 -4.34
C ASN A 226 -18.27 3.36 -4.25
N ASN A 227 -17.20 3.09 -5.01
CA ASN A 227 -16.56 1.79 -5.21
C ASN A 227 -15.73 1.25 -4.01
N ASP A 228 -15.89 1.78 -2.80
CA ASP A 228 -15.06 1.41 -1.66
C ASP A 228 -15.57 0.17 -0.91
N ILE A 229 -14.64 -0.61 -0.34
CA ILE A 229 -14.97 -1.69 0.60
C ILE A 229 -15.66 -1.04 1.79
N TYR A 230 -16.88 -1.50 2.08
CA TYR A 230 -17.61 -1.01 3.23
C TYR A 230 -17.32 -1.90 4.42
N TYR A 231 -17.28 -1.33 5.62
CA TYR A 231 -17.17 -2.12 6.83
C TYR A 231 -18.28 -1.81 7.82
N LEU A 232 -18.66 -2.85 8.55
CA LEU A 232 -19.57 -2.78 9.68
C LEU A 232 -18.82 -3.14 10.94
N LEU A 233 -19.09 -2.40 12.00
CA LEU A 233 -18.63 -2.73 13.33
C LEU A 233 -19.80 -3.26 14.13
N ASN A 234 -19.55 -4.33 14.86
CA ASN A 234 -20.51 -4.93 15.76
C ASN A 234 -19.94 -4.95 17.17
N TYR A 235 -20.61 -4.27 18.10
CA TYR A 235 -20.17 -4.23 19.49
C TYR A 235 -20.27 -5.63 20.13
N LYS A 236 -19.18 -6.06 20.75
CA LYS A 236 -19.11 -7.22 21.63
C LYS A 236 -19.14 -6.76 23.09
N TYR A 237 -19.40 -7.69 24.00
CA TYR A 237 -19.14 -7.46 25.42
C TYR A 237 -17.67 -7.01 25.56
N THR A 238 -17.41 -5.98 26.39
CA THR A 238 -16.08 -5.39 26.72
C THR A 238 -15.52 -4.24 25.88
N ASN A 239 -16.35 -3.48 25.16
CA ASN A 239 -15.92 -2.34 24.29
C ASN A 239 -15.13 -2.75 23.05
N ASP A 240 -15.11 -4.05 22.77
CA ASP A 240 -14.52 -4.61 21.57
C ASP A 240 -15.54 -4.66 20.44
N TYR A 241 -15.06 -4.59 19.20
CA TYR A 241 -15.88 -4.61 18.01
C TYR A 241 -15.42 -5.73 17.08
N THR A 242 -16.36 -6.51 16.56
CA THR A 242 -16.10 -7.39 15.42
C THR A 242 -16.24 -6.56 14.15
N LEU A 243 -15.20 -6.56 13.33
CA LEU A 243 -15.20 -5.91 12.02
C LEU A 243 -15.73 -6.86 10.96
N TYR A 244 -16.68 -6.40 10.16
CA TYR A 244 -17.18 -7.11 8.99
C TYR A 244 -16.88 -6.29 7.75
N LEU A 245 -16.34 -6.92 6.71
CA LEU A 245 -16.18 -6.33 5.39
C LEU A 245 -17.38 -6.69 4.54
N ILE A 246 -17.84 -5.72 3.79
CA ILE A 246 -18.86 -5.89 2.76
C ILE A 246 -18.18 -5.65 1.42
N ASP A 247 -18.33 -6.62 0.53
CA ASP A 247 -17.79 -6.51 -0.81
C ASP A 247 -18.47 -5.40 -1.62
N LYS A 248 -17.86 -5.00 -2.74
CA LYS A 248 -18.39 -3.91 -3.59
C LYS A 248 -19.81 -4.20 -4.09
N SER A 249 -20.15 -5.48 -4.31
CA SER A 249 -21.49 -5.88 -4.76
C SER A 249 -22.52 -5.88 -3.63
N LYS A 250 -22.07 -5.88 -2.38
CA LYS A 250 -22.87 -5.86 -1.13
C LYS A 250 -23.66 -7.13 -0.87
N ASN A 251 -23.28 -8.22 -1.51
CA ASN A 251 -23.90 -9.52 -1.32
C ASN A 251 -23.07 -10.43 -0.42
N ILE A 252 -21.80 -10.09 -0.21
CA ILE A 252 -20.88 -10.84 0.62
C ILE A 252 -20.53 -9.98 1.82
N ILE A 253 -20.84 -10.52 3.00
CA ILE A 253 -20.36 -9.98 4.27
C ILE A 253 -19.44 -11.03 4.86
N SER A 254 -18.19 -10.65 5.09
CA SER A 254 -17.20 -11.50 5.74
C SER A 254 -16.77 -10.86 7.04
N GLU A 255 -16.66 -11.65 8.10
CA GLU A 255 -15.91 -11.24 9.28
C GLU A 255 -14.45 -11.00 8.88
N SER A 256 -13.94 -9.83 9.23
CA SER A 256 -12.61 -9.38 8.86
C SER A 256 -11.59 -9.89 9.85
N LYS A 257 -10.47 -10.41 9.34
CA LYS A 257 -9.27 -10.72 10.12
C LYS A 257 -8.16 -9.69 9.89
N ILE A 258 -8.52 -8.52 9.38
CA ILE A 258 -7.55 -7.45 9.12
C ILE A 258 -6.95 -7.02 10.45
N ILE A 259 -5.62 -6.97 10.48
CA ILE A 259 -4.85 -6.40 11.57
C ILE A 259 -4.48 -4.95 11.20
N GLY A 260 -4.68 -4.02 12.14
CA GLY A 260 -4.28 -2.63 12.02
C GLY A 260 -5.38 -1.63 12.35
N TRP A 261 -5.23 -0.42 11.81
CA TRP A 261 -5.98 0.76 12.23
C TRP A 261 -7.16 1.09 11.31
N ILE A 262 -8.29 1.46 11.90
CA ILE A 262 -9.51 1.80 11.17
C ILE A 262 -10.17 3.04 11.78
N TRP A 263 -10.42 4.04 10.94
CA TRP A 263 -11.20 5.21 11.32
C TRP A 263 -12.68 4.93 11.11
N ALA A 264 -13.49 4.84 12.17
CA ALA A 264 -14.86 4.37 12.04
C ALA A 264 -15.84 5.09 12.97
N PRO A 265 -17.10 5.28 12.54
CA PRO A 265 -18.15 5.76 13.43
C PRO A 265 -18.40 4.72 14.52
N ILE A 266 -18.10 5.11 15.76
CA ILE A 266 -18.61 4.40 16.94
C ILE A 266 -19.81 5.14 17.48
N HIS A 267 -20.70 4.37 18.10
CA HIS A 267 -21.80 4.90 18.85
C HIS A 267 -21.31 5.10 20.29
N ASN A 268 -21.41 6.31 20.82
CA ASN A 268 -21.06 6.57 22.21
C ASN A 268 -22.22 6.24 23.13
N LYS A 269 -21.88 5.89 24.37
CA LYS A 269 -22.84 5.53 25.40
C LYS A 269 -23.91 6.59 25.56
N LYS A 270 -25.15 6.13 25.65
CA LYS A 270 -26.28 6.98 25.95
C LYS A 270 -26.22 7.38 27.43
N ASP A 271 -25.90 8.62 27.74
CA ASP A 271 -26.51 9.25 28.92
C ASP A 271 -28.01 9.30 28.64
N SER A 272 -28.82 8.70 29.53
CA SER A 272 -30.18 8.17 29.33
C SER A 272 -31.12 8.93 28.40
N ASP A 273 -30.95 10.24 28.26
CA ASP A 273 -31.87 11.16 27.61
C ASP A 273 -31.31 11.89 26.36
N SER A 274 -30.04 11.69 25.99
CA SER A 274 -29.46 12.33 24.80
C SER A 274 -29.65 11.49 23.52
N PRO A 275 -29.86 12.14 22.35
CA PRO A 275 -29.87 11.45 21.07
C PRO A 275 -28.51 10.78 20.82
N ILE A 276 -28.54 9.60 20.19
CA ILE A 276 -27.33 8.85 19.84
C ILE A 276 -26.48 9.73 18.90
N THR A 277 -25.32 10.17 19.39
CA THR A 277 -24.33 10.86 18.57
C THR A 277 -23.36 9.82 18.01
N HIS A 278 -23.04 9.96 16.73
CA HIS A 278 -21.99 9.19 16.09
C HIS A 278 -20.72 10.02 16.17
N THR A 279 -19.68 9.49 16.80
CA THR A 279 -18.33 10.06 16.70
C THR A 279 -17.46 9.05 15.98
N ASN A 280 -16.76 9.50 14.95
CA ASN A 280 -15.71 8.67 14.40
C ASN A 280 -14.58 8.59 15.43
N THR A 281 -14.03 7.38 15.60
CA THR A 281 -12.86 7.14 16.43
C THR A 281 -11.90 6.21 15.67
N MET A 282 -10.63 6.24 16.07
CA MET A 282 -9.65 5.30 15.56
C MET A 282 -9.75 4.01 16.39
N LEU A 283 -9.90 2.89 15.69
CA LEU A 283 -9.94 1.56 16.26
C LEU A 283 -8.64 0.82 15.92
N ASN A 284 -8.09 0.13 16.90
CA ASN A 284 -6.99 -0.79 16.71
C ASN A 284 -7.55 -2.22 16.64
N CYS A 285 -7.45 -2.85 15.47
CA CYS A 285 -7.76 -4.26 15.30
C CYS A 285 -6.46 -5.05 15.44
N GLU A 286 -6.12 -5.41 16.69
CA GLU A 286 -4.89 -6.16 16.94
C GLU A 286 -5.08 -7.66 16.66
N ASN A 287 -3.95 -8.35 16.48
CA ASN A 287 -3.89 -9.80 16.33
C ASN A 287 -4.16 -10.51 17.67
N SER A 288 -5.33 -10.29 18.25
CA SER A 288 -5.85 -11.19 19.26
C SER A 288 -6.41 -12.43 18.55
N TRP A 289 -6.43 -13.57 19.25
CA TRP A 289 -7.13 -14.78 18.80
C TRP A 289 -8.61 -14.53 18.43
N THR A 290 -9.14 -13.37 18.81
CA THR A 290 -10.53 -12.96 18.63
C THR A 290 -10.76 -11.98 17.48
N TYR A 291 -9.70 -11.44 16.83
CA TYR A 291 -9.79 -10.44 15.75
C TYR A 291 -10.71 -9.26 16.10
N GLU A 292 -10.57 -8.78 17.32
CA GLU A 292 -11.38 -7.71 17.89
C GLU A 292 -10.71 -6.36 17.67
N CYS A 293 -11.53 -5.38 17.30
CA CYS A 293 -11.13 -4.00 17.19
C CYS A 293 -11.52 -3.26 18.46
N SER A 294 -10.57 -2.63 19.13
CA SER A 294 -10.83 -1.86 20.34
C SER A 294 -10.65 -0.36 20.06
N PRO A 295 -11.49 0.52 20.62
CA PRO A 295 -11.25 1.94 20.60
C PRO A 295 -10.04 2.23 21.48
N LEU A 296 -9.17 3.12 21.00
CA LEU A 296 -8.06 3.56 21.83
C LEU A 296 -8.57 4.24 23.10
N SER A 297 -7.86 3.98 24.20
CA SER A 297 -8.16 4.62 25.49
C SER A 297 -8.07 6.14 25.34
N SER A 298 -8.93 6.88 26.06
CA SER A 298 -8.94 8.35 26.00
C SER A 298 -7.62 9.01 26.43
N SER A 299 -6.71 8.25 27.05
CA SER A 299 -5.37 8.71 27.43
C SER A 299 -4.33 8.63 26.32
N SER A 300 -4.58 7.89 25.23
CA SER A 300 -3.64 7.77 24.11
C SER A 300 -3.92 8.82 23.03
N SER A 301 -2.91 9.60 22.67
CA SER A 301 -3.02 10.63 21.63
C SER A 301 -2.74 10.03 20.26
N VAL A 302 -3.77 9.78 19.45
CA VAL A 302 -3.61 9.34 18.05
C VAL A 302 -3.20 10.54 17.20
N VAL A 303 -1.92 10.64 16.83
CA VAL A 303 -1.40 11.74 16.03
C VAL A 303 -0.47 11.21 14.94
N GLY A 304 -0.49 11.82 13.76
CA GLY A 304 0.34 11.44 12.64
C GLY A 304 -0.40 10.61 11.61
N TYR A 305 0.32 9.77 10.86
CA TYR A 305 -0.23 9.04 9.72
C TYR A 305 -0.37 7.54 10.00
N TRP A 306 -1.45 6.95 9.48
CA TRP A 306 -1.78 5.53 9.64
C TRP A 306 -2.20 4.93 8.30
N ILE A 307 -1.86 3.67 8.01
CA ILE A 307 -2.29 3.03 6.75
C ILE A 307 -3.76 2.65 6.82
N LYS A 308 -4.55 3.06 5.82
CA LYS A 308 -5.95 2.64 5.67
C LYS A 308 -6.03 1.22 5.12
N LYS A 309 -5.99 0.22 6.02
CA LYS A 309 -6.02 -1.20 5.64
C LYS A 309 -7.28 -1.65 4.90
N VAL A 310 -8.41 -0.96 5.09
CA VAL A 310 -9.72 -1.33 4.51
C VAL A 310 -10.02 -0.54 3.21
N SER A 311 -9.01 0.05 2.57
CA SER A 311 -9.21 0.72 1.27
C SER A 311 -8.84 -0.19 0.09
N ASN A 312 -9.53 0.02 -1.03
CA ASN A 312 -9.10 -0.55 -2.31
C ASN A 312 -7.87 0.15 -2.88
N SER A 313 -7.52 1.34 -2.40
CA SER A 313 -6.34 2.05 -2.88
C SER A 313 -5.19 1.90 -1.89
N LEU A 314 -4.02 1.55 -2.43
CA LEU A 314 -2.81 1.25 -1.65
C LEU A 314 -2.10 2.52 -1.14
N ASN A 315 -2.59 3.71 -1.52
CA ASN A 315 -2.06 5.03 -1.15
C ASN A 315 -2.91 5.80 -0.13
N ASN A 316 -3.95 5.18 0.43
CA ASN A 316 -4.79 5.88 1.39
C ASN A 316 -4.18 5.77 2.79
N LEU A 317 -3.83 6.93 3.35
CA LEU A 317 -3.47 7.07 4.75
C LEU A 317 -4.60 7.79 5.49
N TYR A 318 -4.66 7.61 6.81
CA TYR A 318 -5.35 8.52 7.70
C TYR A 318 -4.34 9.47 8.29
N TYR A 319 -4.58 10.78 8.21
CA TYR A 319 -3.87 11.73 9.07
C TYR A 319 -4.74 12.07 10.26
N CYS A 320 -4.18 11.93 11.46
CA CYS A 320 -4.84 12.20 12.73
C CYS A 320 -4.15 13.33 13.47
N ASN A 321 -4.94 14.24 14.03
CA ASN A 321 -4.51 15.30 14.94
C ASN A 321 -5.18 15.14 16.32
N GLY A 322 -5.38 13.89 16.73
CA GLY A 322 -6.14 13.48 17.90
C GLY A 322 -7.09 12.33 17.58
N ILE A 323 -7.54 11.62 18.62
CA ILE A 323 -8.40 10.43 18.50
C ILE A 323 -9.77 10.71 17.86
N LEU A 324 -10.24 11.96 17.86
CA LEU A 324 -11.51 12.38 17.27
C LEU A 324 -11.35 13.21 15.98
N ASP A 325 -10.11 13.48 15.56
CA ASP A 325 -9.80 14.35 14.42
C ASP A 325 -8.87 13.62 13.45
N CYS A 326 -9.44 12.67 12.71
CA CYS A 326 -8.76 11.97 11.63
C CYS A 326 -9.49 12.19 10.30
N HIS A 327 -8.72 12.35 9.24
CA HIS A 327 -9.24 12.48 7.88
C HIS A 327 -8.43 11.64 6.89
N ASP A 328 -9.09 11.27 5.79
CA ASP A 328 -8.44 10.61 4.67
C ASP A 328 -7.36 11.54 4.09
N SER A 329 -6.18 10.98 3.84
CA SER A 329 -5.02 11.65 3.29
C SER A 329 -4.48 10.82 2.14
N LEU A 330 -4.49 11.40 0.94
CA LEU A 330 -4.00 10.77 -0.29
C LEU A 330 -2.52 11.10 -0.46
N GLU A 331 -1.68 10.13 -0.17
CA GLU A 331 -0.24 10.32 -0.12
C GLU A 331 0.44 9.38 -1.10
N TYR A 332 1.12 9.97 -2.08
CA TYR A 332 1.71 9.20 -3.17
C TYR A 332 3.13 8.75 -2.86
N ASN A 333 3.90 9.64 -2.23
CA ASN A 333 5.35 9.60 -2.15
C ASN A 333 5.84 10.25 -0.87
N GLY A 334 6.73 9.57 -0.15
CA GLY A 334 7.40 10.10 1.03
C GLY A 334 7.50 9.11 2.18
N TYR A 335 7.95 9.61 3.31
CA TYR A 335 7.85 8.91 4.58
C TYR A 335 6.81 9.57 5.48
N PHE A 336 6.13 8.75 6.27
CA PHE A 336 5.06 9.16 7.16
C PHE A 336 5.20 8.42 8.48
N ILE A 337 4.83 9.08 9.57
CA ILE A 337 5.12 8.61 10.93
C ILE A 337 3.86 8.74 11.77
N SER A 338 3.57 7.70 12.56
CA SER A 338 2.55 7.75 13.61
C SER A 338 3.19 8.06 14.97
N ASN A 339 2.40 8.48 15.94
CA ASN A 339 2.88 8.70 17.31
C ASN A 339 3.22 7.39 18.06
N ASP A 340 2.87 6.23 17.51
CA ASP A 340 3.21 4.91 18.05
C ASP A 340 4.52 4.38 17.42
N ASP A 341 5.29 5.27 16.81
CA ASP A 341 6.53 4.96 16.08
C ASP A 341 6.31 3.94 14.95
N ASP A 342 5.12 3.92 14.34
CA ASP A 342 4.95 3.24 13.05
C ASP A 342 5.50 4.12 11.93
N TYR A 343 6.34 3.53 11.09
CA TYR A 343 6.93 4.20 9.93
C TYR A 343 6.31 3.66 8.66
N ILE A 344 5.83 4.57 7.83
CA ILE A 344 5.17 4.27 6.58
C ILE A 344 6.01 4.88 5.46
N ARG A 345 6.30 4.08 4.45
CA ARG A 345 6.92 4.53 3.20
C ARG A 345 5.88 4.45 2.10
N CYS A 346 5.68 5.55 1.39
CA CYS A 346 4.90 5.57 0.16
C CYS A 346 5.82 5.81 -1.05
N THR A 347 5.66 4.99 -2.09
CA THR A 347 6.34 5.10 -3.38
C THR A 347 5.35 4.80 -4.49
N SER A 348 5.21 5.68 -5.48
CA SER A 348 4.33 5.49 -6.64
C SER A 348 2.89 5.10 -6.27
N SER A 349 2.33 5.71 -5.21
CA SER A 349 0.97 5.38 -4.70
C SER A 349 0.85 4.01 -4.03
N TYR A 350 1.95 3.41 -3.61
CA TYR A 350 1.95 2.22 -2.77
C TYR A 350 2.57 2.57 -1.42
N CYS A 351 1.76 2.50 -0.36
CA CYS A 351 2.19 2.75 1.02
C CYS A 351 2.32 1.44 1.79
N GLU A 352 3.45 1.26 2.46
CA GLU A 352 3.72 0.09 3.31
C GLU A 352 4.35 0.52 4.63
N TYR A 353 4.14 -0.31 5.65
CA TYR A 353 4.91 -0.19 6.89
C TYR A 353 6.34 -0.65 6.61
N ILE A 354 7.31 0.06 7.17
CA ILE A 354 8.72 -0.30 7.09
C ILE A 354 9.28 -0.53 8.49
N ASP A 355 10.07 -1.59 8.63
CA ASP A 355 10.88 -1.79 9.81
C ASP A 355 12.03 -0.77 9.77
N VAL A 356 12.03 0.16 10.72
CA VAL A 356 13.15 1.10 10.88
C VAL A 356 14.18 0.46 11.81
N GLU A 357 15.43 0.46 11.36
CA GLU A 357 16.54 -0.10 12.12
C GLU A 357 16.73 0.76 13.39
N THR A 358 16.46 0.16 14.56
CA THR A 358 16.71 0.81 15.85
C THR A 358 18.20 0.83 16.13
N ILE A 359 18.78 2.02 16.26
CA ILE A 359 20.21 2.20 16.52
C ILE A 359 20.40 2.69 17.96
N ASN A 360 21.17 1.92 18.74
CA ASN A 360 21.50 2.21 20.14
C ASN A 360 22.72 3.15 20.29
N GLU A 361 23.34 3.52 19.17
CA GLU A 361 24.47 4.43 19.07
C GLU A 361 24.10 5.66 18.23
N VAL A 362 24.94 6.69 18.23
CA VAL A 362 24.73 7.88 17.40
C VAL A 362 24.68 7.45 15.92
N PRO A 363 23.54 7.63 15.23
CA PRO A 363 23.40 7.15 13.86
C PRO A 363 24.39 7.82 12.92
N SER A 364 25.05 7.04 12.05
CA SER A 364 25.82 7.59 10.93
C SER A 364 24.99 7.57 9.64
N CYS A 365 24.79 8.72 9.03
CA CYS A 365 24.04 8.84 7.78
C CYS A 365 24.75 8.26 6.54
N LEU A 366 25.99 7.77 6.67
CA LEU A 366 26.72 7.15 5.56
C LEU A 366 26.02 5.91 5.00
N LYS A 367 25.42 5.07 5.87
CA LYS A 367 24.67 3.86 5.46
C LYS A 367 23.19 4.14 5.16
N TYR A 368 22.66 5.20 5.75
CA TYR A 368 21.22 5.47 5.84
C TYR A 368 20.80 6.73 5.09
N ASN A 369 21.61 7.22 4.15
CA ASN A 369 21.28 8.43 3.41
C ASN A 369 19.89 8.31 2.77
N TYR A 370 19.06 9.34 2.98
CA TYR A 370 17.66 9.43 2.57
C TYR A 370 16.69 8.45 3.26
N LYS A 371 17.03 7.93 4.44
CA LYS A 371 16.16 7.06 5.23
C LYS A 371 15.84 7.67 6.59
N ILE A 372 14.72 7.22 7.16
CA ILE A 372 14.39 7.44 8.58
C ILE A 372 15.21 6.47 9.44
N ILE A 373 15.64 6.96 10.59
CA ILE A 373 16.29 6.19 11.64
C ILE A 373 15.55 6.44 12.95
N HIS A 374 15.31 5.37 13.70
CA HIS A 374 14.82 5.44 15.07
C HIS A 374 16.00 5.26 16.02
N SER A 375 16.22 6.25 16.89
CA SER A 375 17.24 6.16 17.94
C SER A 375 16.58 6.12 19.31
N GLN A 376 17.01 5.15 20.12
CA GLN A 376 16.61 4.99 21.50
C GLN A 376 17.77 5.40 22.39
N ILE A 377 17.66 6.58 23.01
CA ILE A 377 18.67 7.07 23.93
C ILE A 377 18.19 6.80 25.35
N SER A 378 18.91 5.93 26.06
CA SER A 378 18.69 5.72 27.50
C SER A 378 19.03 7.00 28.25
N THR A 379 18.05 7.57 28.94
CA THR A 379 18.26 8.73 29.83
C THR A 379 18.44 8.31 31.29
N SER A 380 17.96 7.12 31.63
CA SER A 380 18.17 6.45 32.91
C SER A 380 18.00 4.94 32.73
N ILE A 381 18.22 4.18 33.80
CA ILE A 381 18.03 2.72 33.84
C ILE A 381 16.59 2.32 33.48
N PHE A 382 15.61 3.22 33.62
CA PHE A 382 14.19 2.91 33.43
C PHE A 382 13.46 3.80 32.41
N SER A 383 14.18 4.66 31.67
CA SER A 383 13.55 5.57 30.71
C SER A 383 14.35 5.71 29.42
N TYR A 384 13.66 5.52 28.31
CA TYR A 384 14.16 5.78 26.96
C TYR A 384 13.44 7.00 26.41
N ILE A 385 14.20 7.88 25.77
CA ILE A 385 13.61 8.90 24.90
C ILE A 385 13.77 8.42 23.48
N HIS A 386 12.66 8.39 22.77
CA HIS A 386 12.56 8.03 21.37
C HIS A 386 12.75 9.28 20.53
N TYR A 387 13.71 9.24 19.60
CA TYR A 387 13.92 10.30 18.63
C TYR A 387 13.90 9.72 17.22
N ASN A 388 13.10 10.36 16.39
CA ASN A 388 13.02 10.04 14.97
C ASN A 388 13.92 11.00 14.21
N TYR A 389 14.85 10.43 13.46
CA TYR A 389 15.81 11.16 12.66
C TYR A 389 15.63 10.84 11.19
N TYR A 390 16.01 11.79 10.34
CA TYR A 390 16.09 11.62 8.91
C TYR A 390 17.51 11.93 8.45
N CYS A 391 18.09 11.04 7.65
CA CYS A 391 19.42 11.24 7.11
C CYS A 391 19.38 11.90 5.74
N ILE A 392 20.10 13.01 5.58
CA ILE A 392 20.21 13.71 4.29
C ILE A 392 21.63 14.21 4.07
N ASN A 393 22.28 13.78 2.98
CA ASN A 393 23.63 14.21 2.60
C ASN A 393 24.62 14.13 3.78
N GLU A 394 24.65 12.98 4.46
CA GLU A 394 25.48 12.72 5.66
C GLU A 394 25.07 13.48 6.94
N ASN A 395 24.08 14.37 6.88
CA ASN A 395 23.55 15.09 8.03
C ASN A 395 22.38 14.34 8.66
N LEU A 396 22.41 14.27 10.00
CA LEU A 396 21.35 13.72 10.81
C LEU A 396 20.37 14.83 11.21
N ILE A 397 19.16 14.80 10.67
CA ILE A 397 18.11 15.78 10.96
C ILE A 397 17.16 15.19 11.98
N LYS A 398 16.90 15.91 13.06
CA LYS A 398 15.84 15.54 14.00
C LYS A 398 14.50 15.90 13.39
N ILE A 399 13.56 14.96 13.37
CA ILE A 399 12.20 15.21 12.89
C ILE A 399 11.45 15.97 13.98
N SER A 400 11.56 17.29 13.94
CA SER A 400 10.89 18.19 14.88
C SER A 400 10.64 19.55 14.24
N GLY A 401 9.39 19.93 14.10
CA GLY A 401 8.99 21.15 13.41
C GLY A 401 8.89 20.96 11.90
N ARG A 402 8.74 22.08 11.19
CA ARG A 402 8.61 22.13 9.74
C ARG A 402 9.84 22.81 9.14
N GLU A 403 10.65 22.04 8.43
CA GLU A 403 11.95 22.45 7.89
C GLU A 403 12.07 22.00 6.43
N TYR A 404 12.96 22.64 5.66
CA TYR A 404 13.08 22.46 4.22
C TYR A 404 14.52 22.21 3.78
N TYR A 405 14.78 21.04 3.21
CA TYR A 405 16.13 20.59 2.89
C TYR A 405 16.33 20.39 1.38
N PRO A 406 17.30 21.09 0.76
CA PRO A 406 17.68 20.82 -0.62
C PRO A 406 18.48 19.52 -0.73
N VAL A 407 18.08 18.64 -1.64
CA VAL A 407 18.83 17.42 -1.98
C VAL A 407 19.41 17.59 -3.37
N SER A 408 20.71 17.83 -3.42
CA SER A 408 21.44 18.00 -4.68
C SER A 408 22.02 16.67 -5.17
N GLY A 409 22.39 16.62 -6.45
CA GLY A 409 22.98 15.41 -7.03
C GLY A 409 21.95 14.34 -7.34
N VAL A 410 20.72 14.74 -7.66
CA VAL A 410 19.57 13.86 -7.91
C VAL A 410 19.21 13.89 -9.39
N ASN A 411 18.66 12.81 -9.94
CA ASN A 411 17.99 12.80 -11.23
C ASN A 411 16.50 12.99 -10.97
N ALA A 412 15.99 14.21 -11.07
CA ALA A 412 14.62 14.52 -10.66
C ALA A 412 13.59 13.77 -11.53
N LEU A 413 13.89 13.54 -12.81
CA LEU A 413 13.02 12.82 -13.73
C LEU A 413 12.80 11.35 -13.35
N LYS A 414 13.84 10.70 -12.79
CA LYS A 414 13.80 9.29 -12.41
C LYS A 414 13.57 9.05 -10.92
N THR A 415 13.67 10.10 -10.11
CA THR A 415 13.50 10.02 -8.67
C THR A 415 12.03 10.02 -8.33
N ASP A 416 11.63 9.05 -7.51
CA ASP A 416 10.29 8.98 -6.94
C ASP A 416 10.45 8.90 -5.42
N TYR A 417 10.64 10.07 -4.80
CA TYR A 417 11.03 10.17 -3.40
C TYR A 417 10.12 9.31 -2.50
N PRO A 418 10.67 8.45 -1.62
CA PRO A 418 12.04 8.44 -1.13
C PRO A 418 13.08 7.65 -1.95
N LEU A 419 12.72 7.11 -3.11
CA LEU A 419 13.66 6.42 -3.98
C LEU A 419 14.48 7.42 -4.79
N ILE A 420 15.64 7.81 -4.25
CA ILE A 420 16.55 8.76 -4.89
C ILE A 420 17.44 8.07 -5.92
N VAL A 421 17.43 8.61 -7.14
CA VAL A 421 18.37 8.25 -8.21
C VAL A 421 19.40 9.38 -8.33
N LEU A 422 20.69 9.05 -8.36
CA LEU A 422 21.76 10.06 -8.49
C LEU A 422 21.71 10.76 -9.86
N GLY A 423 22.03 12.05 -9.87
CA GLY A 423 22.02 12.93 -11.05
C GLY A 423 22.63 14.31 -10.77
N ASN A 424 22.18 15.34 -11.49
CA ASN A 424 22.73 16.69 -11.41
C ASN A 424 21.71 17.75 -10.95
N ASP A 425 20.46 17.34 -10.72
CA ASP A 425 19.38 18.19 -10.25
C ASP A 425 19.43 18.36 -8.73
N THR A 426 18.71 19.38 -8.27
CA THR A 426 18.37 19.56 -6.86
C THR A 426 16.86 19.41 -6.70
N ILE A 427 16.39 18.62 -5.75
CA ILE A 427 14.99 18.59 -5.32
C ILE A 427 14.86 19.22 -3.92
N LEU A 428 13.64 19.55 -3.52
CA LEU A 428 13.37 20.12 -2.20
C LEU A 428 12.50 19.19 -1.36
N ILE A 429 12.96 18.87 -0.16
CA ILE A 429 12.27 18.00 0.80
C ILE A 429 11.74 18.85 1.96
N GLU A 430 10.46 18.72 2.27
CA GLU A 430 9.84 19.23 3.49
C GLU A 430 9.87 18.13 4.55
N VAL A 431 10.47 18.40 5.70
CA VAL A 431 10.43 17.58 6.91
C VAL A 431 9.44 18.24 7.86
N ASN A 432 8.43 17.50 8.29
CA ASN A 432 7.46 17.90 9.31
C ASN A 432 7.43 16.83 10.43
N ASN A 433 6.80 17.13 11.57
CA ASN A 433 6.64 16.23 12.72
C ASN A 433 6.23 14.79 12.36
N TYR A 434 5.42 14.61 11.32
CA TYR A 434 4.84 13.30 10.96
C TYR A 434 5.04 12.92 9.49
N SER A 435 5.79 13.71 8.71
CA SER A 435 5.98 13.40 7.29
C SER A 435 7.24 14.00 6.72
N ILE A 436 7.83 13.31 5.76
CA ILE A 436 8.96 13.76 4.97
C ILE A 436 8.58 13.59 3.51
N LYS A 437 8.49 14.69 2.76
CA LYS A 437 7.96 14.67 1.39
C LYS A 437 8.77 15.56 0.47
N GLN A 438 8.87 15.16 -0.80
CA GLN A 438 9.28 16.09 -1.84
C GLN A 438 8.16 17.08 -2.13
N ILE A 439 8.47 18.37 -2.11
CA ILE A 439 7.52 19.45 -2.38
C ILE A 439 7.79 20.14 -3.71
N THR A 440 6.73 20.73 -4.26
CA THR A 440 6.81 21.68 -5.38
C THR A 440 6.45 23.07 -4.89
N THR A 441 6.98 24.09 -5.54
CA THR A 441 6.67 25.50 -5.30
C THR A 441 6.07 26.13 -6.54
N ASP A 442 5.46 27.31 -6.38
CA ASP A 442 5.01 28.11 -7.50
C ASP A 442 6.20 28.85 -8.15
N LEU A 443 5.92 29.75 -9.10
CA LEU A 443 6.94 30.60 -9.72
C LEU A 443 7.61 31.57 -8.75
N ASN A 444 6.98 31.88 -7.61
CA ASN A 444 7.57 32.70 -6.56
C ASN A 444 8.55 31.90 -5.70
N GLY A 445 8.54 30.57 -5.79
CA GLY A 445 9.44 29.70 -5.04
C GLY A 445 9.20 29.74 -3.53
N ILE A 446 10.18 29.25 -2.79
CA ILE A 446 10.26 29.34 -1.34
C ILE A 446 11.64 29.85 -0.94
N CYS A 447 11.70 30.84 -0.06
CA CYS A 447 12.96 31.27 0.53
C CYS A 447 13.21 30.51 1.82
N ILE A 448 14.41 29.94 1.90
CA ILE A 448 14.86 29.13 3.01
C ILE A 448 16.08 29.82 3.62
N ASP A 449 16.06 29.97 4.94
CA ASP A 449 17.17 30.54 5.69
C ASP A 449 18.26 29.50 6.01
N LYS A 450 19.28 29.90 6.77
CA LYS A 450 20.37 29.01 7.17
C LYS A 450 19.97 27.91 8.17
N TRP A 451 18.79 28.02 8.77
CA TRP A 451 18.23 27.05 9.70
C TRP A 451 17.24 26.11 9.01
N ASN A 452 17.09 26.22 7.69
CA ASN A 452 16.14 25.46 6.89
C ASN A 452 14.67 25.83 7.16
N GLU A 453 14.41 27.01 7.72
CA GLU A 453 13.05 27.50 7.96
C GLU A 453 12.55 28.33 6.75
N LYS A 454 11.23 28.28 6.51
CA LYS A 454 10.59 29.10 5.47
C LYS A 454 10.57 30.57 5.89
N ASN A 455 10.96 31.44 4.96
CA ASN A 455 10.95 32.89 5.15
C ASN A 455 10.24 33.64 4.00
N ASP A 456 10.03 34.94 4.16
CA ASP A 456 9.28 35.81 3.23
C ASP A 456 10.14 36.39 2.09
N CYS A 457 11.40 35.97 1.98
CA CYS A 457 12.40 36.48 1.03
C CYS A 457 12.87 37.93 1.27
N SER A 458 12.57 38.55 2.42
CA SER A 458 12.85 39.98 2.65
C SER A 458 14.24 40.30 3.18
N ALA A 459 15.01 39.31 3.64
CA ALA A 459 16.34 39.51 4.21
C ALA A 459 17.47 38.97 3.31
N ASN A 460 18.68 39.45 3.59
CA ASN A 460 19.90 38.90 3.02
C ASN A 460 20.14 37.49 3.58
N GLU A 461 20.88 36.67 2.82
CA GLU A 461 21.31 35.30 3.19
C GLU A 461 20.26 34.19 2.99
N TYR A 462 19.12 34.50 2.37
CA TYR A 462 18.17 33.46 1.98
C TYR A 462 18.50 32.84 0.62
N THR A 463 18.24 31.54 0.51
CA THR A 463 18.28 30.83 -0.77
C THR A 463 16.86 30.54 -1.22
N LYS A 464 16.53 30.99 -2.43
CA LYS A 464 15.21 30.82 -3.03
C LYS A 464 15.20 29.60 -3.93
N TYR A 465 14.24 28.71 -3.72
CA TYR A 465 14.07 27.47 -4.47
C TYR A 465 12.75 27.49 -5.25
N ILE A 466 12.84 27.36 -6.57
CA ILE A 466 11.70 27.32 -7.49
C ILE A 466 11.62 25.91 -8.08
N CYS A 467 10.70 25.09 -7.56
CA CYS A 467 10.55 23.67 -7.83
C CYS A 467 9.18 23.40 -8.45
N LEU A 468 9.00 23.68 -9.74
CA LEU A 468 7.66 23.70 -10.36
C LEU A 468 7.04 22.31 -10.57
N ASP A 469 7.85 21.27 -10.59
CA ASP A 469 7.45 19.91 -10.96
C ASP A 469 8.32 18.90 -10.20
N LYS A 470 7.73 17.80 -9.70
CA LYS A 470 8.48 16.75 -8.99
C LYS A 470 9.50 16.04 -9.89
N SER A 471 9.24 16.01 -11.20
CA SER A 471 10.08 15.38 -12.23
C SER A 471 11.21 16.28 -12.76
N LYS A 472 11.37 17.51 -12.22
CA LYS A 472 12.37 18.48 -12.64
C LYS A 472 13.16 19.01 -11.46
N GLY A 473 14.44 19.33 -11.71
CA GLY A 473 15.26 20.03 -10.74
C GLY A 473 14.72 21.42 -10.39
N CYS A 474 14.92 21.81 -9.14
CA CYS A 474 14.65 23.15 -8.64
C CYS A 474 15.65 24.15 -9.23
N LYS A 475 15.16 25.32 -9.62
CA LYS A 475 16.00 26.49 -9.90
C LYS A 475 16.36 27.16 -8.57
N ILE A 476 17.65 27.40 -8.35
CA ILE A 476 18.19 27.99 -7.12
C ILE A 476 18.62 29.43 -7.40
N GLU A 477 18.10 30.38 -6.64
CA GLU A 477 18.44 31.81 -6.73
C GLU A 477 18.94 32.30 -5.36
N LYS A 478 20.11 32.97 -5.34
CA LYS A 478 20.56 33.67 -4.13
C LYS A 478 19.84 35.02 -4.05
N VAL A 479 19.16 35.27 -2.93
CA VAL A 479 18.52 36.56 -2.69
C VAL A 479 19.59 37.54 -2.21
N THR A 480 20.02 38.43 -3.11
CA THR A 480 20.79 39.61 -2.75
C THR A 480 19.82 40.78 -2.62
N LEU A 481 19.68 41.38 -1.43
CA LEU A 481 19.02 42.68 -1.35
C LEU A 481 19.86 43.66 -2.15
N THR A 482 19.33 44.07 -3.29
CA THR A 482 19.76 45.29 -3.93
C THR A 482 19.38 46.40 -2.96
N THR A 483 20.32 46.80 -2.10
CA THR A 483 20.22 48.08 -1.41
C THR A 483 20.27 49.12 -2.52
N THR A 484 19.10 49.47 -3.04
CA THR A 484 18.91 50.74 -3.72
C THR A 484 19.26 51.78 -2.68
N THR A 485 20.54 52.19 -2.68
CA THR A 485 20.97 53.46 -2.16
C THR A 485 20.26 54.49 -3.03
N THR A 486 18.99 54.75 -2.70
CA THR A 486 18.35 56.00 -3.07
C THR A 486 19.20 57.05 -2.37
N ASN A 487 20.16 57.59 -3.13
CA ASN A 487 20.76 58.87 -2.86
C ASN A 487 19.62 59.88 -2.91
N VAL A 488 18.86 59.96 -1.83
CA VAL A 488 17.97 61.09 -1.58
C VAL A 488 18.92 62.27 -1.38
N PRO A 489 18.94 63.26 -2.28
CA PRO A 489 19.78 64.43 -2.08
C PRO A 489 19.34 65.08 -0.77
N TYR A 490 20.22 65.01 0.22
CA TYR A 490 20.04 65.63 1.51
C TYR A 490 20.08 67.15 1.30
N SER A 491 18.91 67.78 1.12
CA SER A 491 18.79 69.24 1.16
C SER A 491 18.98 69.68 2.60
N ILE A 492 20.22 70.06 2.93
CA ILE A 492 20.59 70.69 4.20
C ILE A 492 19.80 71.99 4.35
N SER A 493 18.76 71.98 5.17
CA SER A 493 18.14 73.20 5.69
C SER A 493 18.86 73.58 6.96
N THR A 494 19.78 74.54 6.84
CA THR A 494 20.47 75.17 7.98
C THR A 494 19.47 75.95 8.81
N ARG A 495 19.11 75.43 9.99
CA ARG A 495 18.50 76.24 11.06
C ARG A 495 19.47 76.33 12.23
N THR A 496 20.13 77.48 12.29
CA THR A 496 20.84 78.00 13.46
C THR A 496 19.88 78.14 14.63
N SER A 497 20.17 77.45 15.74
CA SER A 497 19.59 77.73 17.05
C SER A 497 20.71 77.58 18.08
N THR A 498 21.17 78.73 18.53
CA THR A 498 22.02 78.95 19.70
C THR A 498 21.29 78.55 20.98
N GLY A 499 22.02 77.98 21.94
CA GLY A 499 21.73 78.18 23.36
C GLY A 499 21.85 76.95 24.25
N LEU A 500 22.91 76.92 25.08
CA LEU A 500 22.94 76.60 26.53
C LEU A 500 22.27 75.28 27.01
N SER A 501 22.79 74.48 27.95
CA SER A 501 23.85 74.60 28.95
C SER A 501 23.99 73.25 29.68
N THR A 502 25.23 72.81 29.91
CA THR A 502 25.80 72.10 31.08
C THR A 502 25.05 71.01 31.88
N ASN A 503 25.72 69.85 31.97
CA ASN A 503 26.09 69.04 33.16
C ASN A 503 25.04 68.59 34.20
N VAL A 504 25.05 67.29 34.58
CA VAL A 504 25.60 66.79 35.88
C VAL A 504 25.36 65.26 36.03
N PHE A 505 26.31 64.67 36.76
CA PHE A 505 26.61 63.29 37.16
C PHE A 505 25.52 62.43 37.85
N SER A 506 25.65 61.12 37.59
CA SER A 506 25.73 59.95 38.50
C SER A 506 24.68 59.64 39.59
N SER A 507 24.10 58.43 39.46
CA SER A 507 23.86 57.36 40.46
C SER A 507 23.46 57.68 41.91
N ILE A 508 22.39 57.03 42.40
CA ILE A 508 22.35 56.22 43.65
C ILE A 508 20.99 55.49 43.79
N SER A 509 21.06 54.43 44.58
CA SER A 509 20.23 53.26 44.88
C SER A 509 18.81 53.40 45.44
N LYS A 510 18.04 52.30 45.24
CA LYS A 510 17.02 51.64 46.10
C LYS A 510 16.34 52.47 47.21
N SER A 511 15.00 52.49 47.17
CA SER A 511 14.18 52.09 48.32
C SER A 511 12.73 51.80 47.91
N VAL A 512 12.19 50.79 48.59
CA VAL A 512 10.82 50.28 48.56
C VAL A 512 9.88 51.29 49.22
N SER A 513 8.72 51.57 48.62
CA SER A 513 7.48 51.77 49.39
C SER A 513 6.23 51.71 48.51
N THR A 514 5.30 50.89 48.95
CA THR A 514 3.91 50.73 48.51
C THR A 514 3.09 52.02 48.62
N THR A 515 2.28 52.35 47.61
CA THR A 515 0.96 53.00 47.80
C THR A 515 0.14 53.02 46.49
N THR A 516 -0.96 52.27 46.53
CA THR A 516 -2.30 52.60 46.01
C THR A 516 -2.45 53.56 44.82
N GLY A 517 -2.72 52.97 43.65
CA GLY A 517 -3.90 53.23 42.81
C GLY A 517 -4.32 54.67 42.55
N LYS A 518 -3.90 55.23 41.41
CA LYS A 518 -4.69 56.20 40.66
C LYS A 518 -4.41 56.04 39.16
N SER A 519 -5.46 55.68 38.42
CA SER A 519 -5.46 55.40 37.00
C SER A 519 -5.09 56.63 36.18
N HIS A 520 -4.09 56.49 35.31
CA HIS A 520 -3.74 57.43 34.25
C HIS A 520 -4.10 56.79 32.89
N PRO A 521 -4.66 57.53 31.92
CA PRO A 521 -5.18 56.93 30.70
C PRO A 521 -4.03 56.63 29.73
N THR A 522 -3.84 55.35 29.43
CA THR A 522 -2.90 54.89 28.41
C THR A 522 -3.53 55.04 27.03
N SER A 523 -3.04 55.99 26.24
CA SER A 523 -3.35 56.14 24.81
C SER A 523 -2.87 54.90 24.05
N THR A 524 -3.79 54.05 23.61
CA THR A 524 -3.54 52.91 22.73
C THR A 524 -3.66 53.39 21.29
N THR A 525 -2.56 53.34 20.53
CA THR A 525 -2.57 53.62 19.08
C THR A 525 -3.02 52.37 18.35
N THR A 526 -4.27 52.35 17.90
CA THR A 526 -4.84 51.27 17.09
C THR A 526 -4.47 51.47 15.62
N THR A 527 -3.61 50.60 15.08
CA THR A 527 -3.33 50.57 13.63
C THR A 527 -4.48 49.83 12.93
N THR A 528 -5.32 50.57 12.22
CA THR A 528 -6.42 50.02 11.43
C THR A 528 -5.91 49.54 10.07
N THR A 529 -5.76 48.22 9.90
CA THR A 529 -5.47 47.62 8.59
C THR A 529 -6.76 47.54 7.78
N THR A 530 -6.89 48.38 6.75
CA THR A 530 -8.04 48.38 5.84
C THR A 530 -7.88 47.27 4.81
N THR A 531 -8.55 46.15 4.99
CA THR A 531 -8.64 45.07 3.99
C THR A 531 -9.73 45.41 2.97
N THR A 532 -9.34 45.79 1.76
CA THR A 532 -10.27 46.04 0.65
C THR A 532 -10.81 44.70 0.15
N LYS A 533 -12.06 44.38 0.51
CA LYS A 533 -12.78 43.18 0.06
C LYS A 533 -13.36 43.46 -1.33
N THR A 534 -12.77 42.87 -2.37
CA THR A 534 -13.30 42.88 -3.73
C THR A 534 -14.56 42.01 -3.80
N THR A 535 -15.73 42.64 -3.77
CA THR A 535 -17.02 41.96 -3.92
C THR A 535 -17.26 41.69 -5.40
N THR A 536 -17.18 40.43 -5.81
CA THR A 536 -17.57 40.00 -7.16
C THR A 536 -19.08 39.75 -7.15
N THR A 537 -19.85 40.61 -7.81
CA THR A 537 -21.31 40.49 -7.92
C THR A 537 -21.65 39.54 -9.06
N THR A 538 -21.99 38.29 -8.75
CA THR A 538 -22.52 37.33 -9.74
C THR A 538 -24.02 37.57 -9.89
N THR A 539 -24.44 38.06 -11.05
CA THR A 539 -25.85 38.30 -11.39
C THR A 539 -26.51 36.96 -11.76
N THR A 540 -27.35 36.42 -10.87
CA THR A 540 -28.15 35.23 -11.14
C THR A 540 -29.47 35.63 -11.80
N THR A 541 -29.62 35.37 -13.09
CA THR A 541 -30.87 35.60 -13.84
C THR A 541 -31.85 34.44 -13.58
N ASN A 542 -32.86 34.67 -12.76
CA ASN A 542 -33.96 33.73 -12.55
C ASN A 542 -34.89 33.71 -13.76
N THR A 543 -34.78 32.67 -14.59
CA THR A 543 -35.71 32.42 -15.70
C THR A 543 -36.83 31.50 -15.21
N THR A 544 -38.00 32.08 -14.95
CA THR A 544 -39.21 31.34 -14.55
C THR A 544 -39.80 30.63 -15.78
N THR A 545 -39.56 29.33 -15.93
CA THR A 545 -40.14 28.53 -17.00
C THR A 545 -41.42 27.86 -16.51
N LYS A 546 -42.56 28.25 -17.08
CA LYS A 546 -43.89 27.71 -16.78
C LYS A 546 -44.04 26.35 -17.47
N THR A 547 -43.96 25.27 -16.70
CA THR A 547 -44.11 23.90 -17.20
C THR A 547 -45.54 23.67 -17.68
N THR A 548 -45.70 23.49 -18.99
CA THR A 548 -46.95 23.05 -19.61
C THR A 548 -46.80 21.58 -19.93
N THR A 549 -47.64 20.74 -19.32
CA THR A 549 -47.60 19.28 -19.49
C THR A 549 -48.23 18.92 -20.84
N THR A 550 -47.42 18.47 -21.80
CA THR A 550 -47.91 17.94 -23.08
C THR A 550 -47.59 16.46 -23.16
N THR A 551 -48.64 15.63 -23.12
CA THR A 551 -48.58 14.19 -23.30
C THR A 551 -48.13 13.88 -24.73
N THR A 552 -46.93 13.33 -24.89
CA THR A 552 -46.40 12.94 -26.21
C THR A 552 -46.34 11.41 -26.27
N THR A 553 -47.10 10.84 -27.21
CA THR A 553 -47.16 9.41 -27.51
C THR A 553 -45.93 9.04 -28.33
N THR A 554 -45.02 8.23 -27.79
CA THR A 554 -43.79 7.82 -28.48
C THR A 554 -44.08 6.64 -29.41
N THR A 555 -44.00 6.86 -30.73
CA THR A 555 -43.96 5.80 -31.73
C THR A 555 -42.50 5.44 -32.02
N THR A 556 -42.08 4.24 -31.61
CA THR A 556 -40.73 3.72 -31.83
C THR A 556 -40.55 3.39 -33.31
N THR A 557 -39.69 4.15 -34.00
CA THR A 557 -39.27 3.84 -35.37
C THR A 557 -37.85 3.30 -35.32
N THR A 558 -37.65 2.07 -35.78
CA THR A 558 -36.37 1.36 -35.74
C THR A 558 -35.47 1.85 -36.88
N THR A 559 -34.44 2.64 -36.55
CA THR A 559 -33.44 3.08 -37.54
C THR A 559 -32.30 2.07 -37.58
N THR A 560 -32.13 1.41 -38.72
CA THR A 560 -31.03 0.46 -38.98
C THR A 560 -29.76 1.25 -39.31
N THR A 561 -28.78 1.24 -38.41
CA THR A 561 -27.47 1.88 -38.63
C THR A 561 -26.56 0.92 -39.38
N THR A 562 -26.23 1.24 -40.63
CA THR A 562 -25.26 0.49 -41.44
C THR A 562 -23.85 0.99 -41.12
N THR A 563 -23.07 0.18 -40.38
CA THR A 563 -21.67 0.47 -40.08
C THR A 563 -20.81 0.21 -41.31
N THR A 564 -20.22 1.25 -41.88
CA THR A 564 -19.27 1.13 -42.99
C THR A 564 -17.86 0.96 -42.41
N THR A 565 -17.26 -0.21 -42.61
CA THR A 565 -15.90 -0.52 -42.16
C THR A 565 -14.88 0.07 -43.13
N THR A 566 -14.17 1.11 -42.72
CA THR A 566 -13.06 1.69 -43.49
C THR A 566 -11.79 0.88 -43.21
N THR A 567 -11.30 0.14 -44.21
CA THR A 567 -10.03 -0.59 -44.13
C THR A 567 -8.87 0.36 -44.39
N THR A 568 -8.12 0.71 -43.35
CA THR A 568 -6.89 1.51 -43.48
C THR A 568 -5.73 0.58 -43.84
N THR A 569 -5.25 0.66 -45.08
CA THR A 569 -4.08 -0.09 -45.56
C THR A 569 -2.80 0.61 -45.12
N THR A 570 -2.14 0.10 -44.09
CA THR A 570 -0.82 0.57 -43.66
C THR A 570 0.25 0.04 -44.62
N THR A 571 0.89 0.93 -45.37
CA THR A 571 2.00 0.57 -46.27
C THR A 571 3.30 0.52 -45.46
N THR A 572 3.84 -0.68 -45.27
CA THR A 572 5.10 -0.89 -44.55
C THR A 572 6.28 -0.62 -45.49
N THR A 573 6.96 0.52 -45.30
CA THR A 573 8.20 0.82 -46.03
C THR A 573 9.35 0.01 -45.43
N THR A 574 9.84 -0.99 -46.18
CA THR A 574 11.00 -1.79 -45.80
C THR A 574 12.29 -1.01 -46.08
N THR A 575 12.95 -0.51 -45.03
CA THR A 575 14.28 0.11 -45.12
C THR A 575 15.35 -0.98 -45.06
N THR A 576 15.98 -1.29 -46.20
CA THR A 576 17.11 -2.22 -46.29
C THR A 576 18.38 -1.56 -45.76
N ILE A 577 18.82 -1.94 -44.56
CA ILE A 577 20.13 -1.55 -44.00
C ILE A 577 21.18 -2.50 -44.58
N THR A 578 22.04 -1.97 -45.44
CA THR A 578 23.18 -2.70 -46.02
C THR A 578 24.35 -2.62 -45.04
N THR A 579 24.63 -3.70 -44.32
CA THR A 579 25.75 -3.78 -43.37
C THR A 579 27.02 -4.22 -44.10
N THR A 580 27.93 -3.29 -44.33
CA THR A 580 29.26 -3.54 -44.91
C THR A 580 30.16 -4.17 -43.84
N LYS A 581 30.45 -5.47 -43.98
CA LYS A 581 31.33 -6.22 -43.08
C LYS A 581 32.80 -5.93 -43.42
N SER A 582 33.45 -5.12 -42.58
CA SER A 582 34.89 -4.88 -42.65
C SER A 582 35.64 -6.14 -42.20
N THR A 583 36.53 -6.64 -43.05
CA THR A 583 37.28 -7.89 -42.84
C THR A 583 38.67 -7.51 -42.34
N THR A 584 38.94 -7.75 -41.06
CA THR A 584 40.28 -7.61 -40.46
C THR A 584 41.00 -8.96 -40.51
N THR A 585 42.03 -9.01 -41.35
CA THR A 585 42.96 -10.14 -41.49
C THR A 585 44.03 -10.02 -40.41
N SER A 586 44.06 -10.96 -39.46
CA SER A 586 45.16 -11.12 -38.51
C SER A 586 45.94 -12.39 -38.88
N THR A 587 47.15 -12.19 -39.41
CA THR A 587 48.16 -13.21 -39.65
C THR A 587 48.87 -13.56 -38.34
N THR A 588 48.80 -14.83 -37.92
CA THR A 588 49.71 -15.39 -36.92
C THR A 588 50.42 -16.61 -37.51
N THR A 589 51.74 -16.50 -37.49
CA THR A 589 52.73 -17.44 -38.02
C THR A 589 53.18 -18.36 -36.88
N SER A 590 53.06 -19.68 -37.03
CA SER A 590 53.92 -20.62 -36.32
C SER A 590 54.12 -21.88 -37.16
N ASN A 591 55.39 -22.16 -37.44
CA ASN A 591 55.90 -23.33 -38.13
C ASN A 591 56.33 -24.42 -37.10
N PRO A 592 56.64 -25.66 -37.54
CA PRO A 592 56.19 -26.88 -36.86
C PRO A 592 57.32 -27.79 -36.34
N THR A 593 56.95 -28.76 -35.49
CA THR A 593 57.72 -29.99 -35.19
C THR A 593 56.72 -31.04 -34.63
N THR A 594 56.21 -32.02 -35.38
CA THR A 594 56.73 -33.37 -35.71
C THR A 594 57.28 -34.21 -34.53
N ILE A 595 56.57 -35.30 -34.14
CA ILE A 595 56.96 -36.74 -34.22
C ILE A 595 56.16 -37.63 -33.21
N LYS A 596 55.67 -38.78 -33.73
CA LYS A 596 55.36 -40.14 -33.19
C LYS A 596 55.22 -40.33 -31.65
N GLY A 597 54.24 -41.05 -31.11
CA GLY A 597 53.79 -42.43 -31.41
C GLY A 597 54.24 -43.39 -30.29
N ILE A 598 53.48 -44.47 -30.01
CA ILE A 598 53.58 -45.52 -28.95
C ILE A 598 52.52 -45.28 -27.84
N ASP A 599 51.42 -46.04 -27.72
CA ASP A 599 51.16 -47.48 -27.49
C ASP A 599 51.28 -47.95 -26.03
N ASP A 600 50.24 -48.68 -25.64
CA ASP A 600 50.09 -49.65 -24.54
C ASP A 600 50.02 -49.29 -23.04
N SER A 601 48.89 -49.74 -22.46
CA SER A 601 48.69 -50.60 -21.27
C SER A 601 49.17 -50.20 -19.87
N ASP A 602 48.24 -50.45 -18.93
CA ASP A 602 48.43 -50.85 -17.53
C ASP A 602 49.23 -49.93 -16.58
N LEU A 603 48.58 -49.42 -15.53
CA LEU A 603 48.73 -50.01 -14.20
C LEU A 603 47.85 -49.33 -13.14
N ASN A 604 47.28 -50.21 -12.34
CA ASN A 604 46.65 -50.03 -11.05
C ASN A 604 47.69 -49.61 -9.99
N SER A 605 47.45 -48.56 -9.18
CA SER A 605 47.92 -48.50 -7.77
C SER A 605 47.40 -47.27 -7.02
N SER A 606 46.58 -47.57 -6.00
CA SER A 606 46.60 -47.00 -4.64
C SER A 606 47.78 -46.06 -4.32
N ILE A 607 47.48 -44.93 -3.65
CA ILE A 607 48.23 -44.42 -2.50
C ILE A 607 47.34 -43.44 -1.71
N ASP A 608 47.30 -43.69 -0.40
CA ASP A 608 46.82 -42.84 0.70
C ASP A 608 47.64 -41.55 0.85
N ASN A 609 46.99 -40.47 1.33
CA ASN A 609 47.43 -39.56 2.40
C ASN A 609 46.50 -38.32 2.42
N SER A 610 45.80 -38.04 3.53
CA SER A 610 46.24 -37.11 4.60
C SER A 610 46.48 -35.71 4.06
N SER A 611 45.86 -34.60 4.51
CA SER A 611 45.29 -34.21 5.80
C SER A 611 44.44 -32.93 5.57
N ASP A 612 43.50 -32.63 6.45
CA ASP A 612 43.53 -31.38 7.25
C ASP A 612 42.25 -31.16 8.05
N ALA A 613 42.48 -30.88 9.32
CA ALA A 613 41.52 -30.70 10.39
C ALA A 613 40.97 -29.27 10.43
N PHE A 614 39.69 -29.12 10.79
CA PHE A 614 39.16 -27.85 11.31
C PHE A 614 38.66 -28.07 12.75
N ASN A 615 39.35 -27.41 13.66
CA ASN A 615 39.05 -27.34 15.09
C ASN A 615 37.80 -26.50 15.37
N SER A 616 36.93 -27.05 16.22
CA SER A 616 35.87 -26.36 16.95
C SER A 616 36.44 -25.60 18.15
N LEU A 617 36.06 -24.33 18.33
CA LEU A 617 36.33 -23.55 19.55
C LEU A 617 35.04 -23.42 20.40
N PRO A 618 35.14 -23.41 21.74
CA PRO A 618 34.00 -23.59 22.64
C PRO A 618 33.43 -22.28 23.21
N THR A 619 32.15 -22.35 23.56
CA THR A 619 31.37 -21.38 24.34
C THR A 619 31.81 -21.31 25.81
N LYS A 620 31.97 -20.10 26.34
CA LYS A 620 32.20 -19.82 27.77
C LYS A 620 30.94 -19.24 28.40
N ASN A 621 30.43 -19.92 29.41
CA ASN A 621 29.48 -19.40 30.39
C ASN A 621 30.20 -18.41 31.32
N ASN A 622 29.51 -17.35 31.72
CA ASN A 622 29.84 -16.57 32.91
C ASN A 622 28.56 -16.39 33.73
N GLU A 623 28.57 -16.96 34.94
CA GLU A 623 27.76 -16.54 36.07
C GLU A 623 28.58 -15.52 36.88
N ASN A 624 27.96 -14.37 37.18
CA ASN A 624 28.02 -13.65 38.46
C ASN A 624 26.99 -12.53 38.47
#